data_AF-A0A849X2C2-F1
#
_entry.id   AF-A0A849X2C2-F1
#
_cell.length_a   1.000
_cell.length_b   1.000
_cell.length_c   1.000
_cell.angle_alpha   90.00
_cell.angle_beta   90.00
_cell.angle_gamma   90.00
#
_symmetry.space_group_name_H-M   'P 1'
#
loop_
_entity.id
_entity.type
_entity.pdbx_description
1 polymer ?
#
loop_
_entity_poly.entity_id
_entity_poly.type
_entity_poly.pdbx_seq_one_letter_code
_entity_poly.pdbx_strand_id
1 'polypeptide(L)'
;MLKRELPIRITSLCALLGALAPHSAFALPSPHPFLSPNEFAVRAQGNHYLTSGSDQTFSDERTGNWAVGARGNWVAQGSELEFVLDGDVMLGVRKSNYRYFNVREFRLSDHEGALRGHLGRKLHAWNELDSWWSLGMFQPRFRWDYLDEVENGLFGAFLEWRQGPWNLLGYATAVSIPEQGAPFELTDNGDCNTTSPWFSCPNSQISLFNQPTRV
;
A
#
# COMPACT_ATOMS: atom_id res chain seq x y z
N MET A 1 43.43 1.59 -18.88
CA MET A 1 42.69 0.42 -19.40
C MET A 1 41.59 0.08 -18.40
N LEU A 2 40.41 0.69 -18.54
CA LEU A 2 39.26 0.46 -17.65
C LEU A 2 38.40 -0.66 -18.24
N LYS A 3 38.31 -1.78 -17.53
CA LYS A 3 37.40 -2.88 -17.84
C LYS A 3 36.06 -2.57 -17.13
N ARG A 4 35.07 -2.08 -17.88
CA ARG A 4 33.67 -1.99 -17.43
C ARG A 4 33.02 -3.34 -17.72
N GLU A 5 32.73 -4.11 -16.68
CA GLU A 5 31.86 -5.29 -16.80
C GLU A 5 30.41 -4.86 -16.54
N LEU A 6 29.55 -5.11 -17.53
CA LEU A 6 28.10 -4.88 -17.46
C LEU A 6 27.45 -6.04 -16.69
N PRO A 7 26.51 -5.78 -15.76
CA PRO A 7 25.72 -6.84 -15.17
C PRO A 7 24.65 -7.33 -16.16
N ILE A 8 24.75 -8.59 -16.55
CA ILE A 8 23.70 -9.35 -17.23
C ILE A 8 22.54 -9.50 -16.24
N ARG A 9 21.48 -8.70 -16.38
CA ARG A 9 20.20 -8.96 -15.72
C ARG A 9 19.47 -10.02 -16.53
N ILE A 10 19.27 -11.19 -15.92
CA ILE A 10 18.35 -12.22 -16.41
C ILE A 10 16.94 -11.68 -16.21
N THR A 11 16.37 -11.13 -17.28
CA THR A 11 14.94 -10.78 -17.33
C THR A 11 14.15 -12.09 -17.28
N SER A 12 13.41 -12.30 -16.20
CA SER A 12 12.53 -13.46 -16.05
C SER A 12 11.49 -13.46 -17.16
N LEU A 13 11.59 -14.45 -18.04
CA LEU A 13 10.72 -14.68 -19.18
C LEU A 13 9.51 -15.49 -18.67
N CYS A 14 8.48 -14.81 -18.14
CA CYS A 14 7.16 -15.41 -17.93
C CYS A 14 6.15 -14.76 -18.88
N ALA A 15 6.17 -15.22 -20.13
CA ALA A 15 5.06 -15.05 -21.05
C ALA A 15 4.94 -16.31 -21.90
N LEU A 16 3.69 -16.74 -22.11
CA LEU A 16 3.18 -17.79 -22.99
C LEU A 16 3.00 -19.21 -22.43
N LEU A 17 1.76 -19.46 -21.98
CA LEU A 17 0.88 -20.61 -22.27
C LEU A 17 -0.39 -20.37 -21.43
N GLY A 18 -1.63 -20.35 -21.89
CA GLY A 18 -2.26 -20.82 -23.12
C GLY A 18 -3.69 -21.24 -22.73
N ALA A 19 -4.68 -20.57 -23.32
CA ALA A 19 -6.13 -20.78 -23.30
C ALA A 19 -6.69 -22.15 -22.86
N LEU A 20 -7.75 -22.14 -22.02
CA LEU A 20 -9.06 -22.80 -22.24
C LEU A 20 -9.90 -22.82 -20.93
N ALA A 21 -10.72 -21.79 -20.69
CA ALA A 21 -11.95 -21.87 -19.88
C ALA A 21 -12.77 -20.58 -20.10
N PRO A 22 -14.06 -20.64 -20.50
CA PRO A 22 -14.81 -19.44 -20.86
C PRO A 22 -15.35 -18.63 -19.67
N HIS A 23 -15.09 -18.99 -18.41
CA HIS A 23 -15.70 -18.34 -17.23
C HIS A 23 -14.70 -17.98 -16.12
N SER A 24 -13.43 -17.73 -16.48
CA SER A 24 -12.43 -17.28 -15.52
C SER A 24 -12.31 -15.76 -15.58
N ALA A 25 -12.84 -15.07 -14.58
CA ALA A 25 -12.46 -13.70 -14.30
C ALA A 25 -11.00 -13.72 -13.82
N PHE A 26 -10.06 -13.59 -14.75
CA PHE A 26 -8.68 -13.31 -14.40
C PHE A 26 -8.60 -11.83 -14.04
N ALA A 27 -8.65 -11.51 -12.75
CA ALA A 27 -8.10 -10.26 -12.28
C ALA A 27 -6.58 -10.37 -12.52
N LEU A 28 -6.08 -9.71 -13.56
CA LEU A 28 -4.65 -9.49 -13.67
C LEU A 28 -4.27 -8.66 -12.44
N PRO A 29 -3.39 -9.14 -11.54
CA PRO A 29 -2.91 -8.30 -10.45
C PRO A 29 -2.31 -7.07 -11.11
N SER A 30 -2.72 -5.86 -10.69
CA SER A 30 -2.04 -4.66 -11.16
C SER A 30 -0.58 -4.80 -10.70
N PRO A 31 0.40 -4.90 -11.60
CA PRO A 31 1.77 -4.78 -11.17
C PRO A 31 1.88 -3.37 -10.63
N HIS A 32 1.90 -3.19 -9.31
CA HIS A 32 2.28 -1.90 -8.76
C HIS A 32 3.64 -1.62 -9.37
N PRO A 33 3.81 -0.51 -10.12
CA PRO A 33 5.07 -0.26 -10.80
C PRO A 33 6.14 -0.23 -9.73
N PHE A 34 7.07 -1.19 -9.84
CA PHE A 34 8.26 -1.21 -9.01
C PHE A 34 9.03 0.04 -9.43
N LEU A 35 9.02 1.07 -8.58
CA LEU A 35 9.80 2.26 -8.82
C LEU A 35 11.27 1.87 -8.87
N SER A 36 11.98 2.39 -9.85
CA SER A 36 13.43 2.32 -9.88
C SER A 36 14.01 3.07 -8.67
N PRO A 37 15.23 2.72 -8.22
CA PRO A 37 15.88 3.45 -7.14
C PRO A 37 15.97 4.94 -7.49
N ASN A 38 15.58 5.82 -6.56
CA ASN A 38 15.60 7.28 -6.73
C ASN A 38 14.58 7.80 -7.75
N GLU A 39 13.42 7.15 -7.86
CA GLU A 39 12.33 7.58 -8.72
C GLU A 39 11.28 8.40 -7.96
N PHE A 40 10.72 9.37 -8.67
CA PHE A 40 9.60 10.18 -8.23
C PHE A 40 8.51 10.14 -9.28
N ALA A 41 7.28 9.87 -8.85
CA ALA A 41 6.10 9.77 -9.71
C ALA A 41 5.00 10.70 -9.19
N VAL A 42 4.31 11.37 -10.12
CA VAL A 42 3.09 12.13 -9.83
C VAL A 42 1.91 11.36 -10.39
N ARG A 43 0.84 11.26 -9.61
CA ARG A 43 -0.40 10.59 -9.99
C ARG A 43 -1.55 11.60 -9.95
N ALA A 44 -2.44 11.52 -10.93
CA ALA A 44 -3.76 12.14 -10.85
C ALA A 44 -4.80 11.03 -10.97
N GLN A 45 -5.74 10.98 -10.05
CA GLN A 45 -6.83 10.00 -10.04
C GLN A 45 -8.18 10.72 -9.97
N GLY A 46 -9.16 10.19 -10.69
CA GLY A 46 -10.51 10.73 -10.77
C GLY A 46 -11.51 9.59 -10.69
N ASN A 47 -12.45 9.66 -9.74
CA ASN A 47 -13.52 8.68 -9.61
C ASN A 47 -14.85 9.31 -10.01
N HIS A 48 -15.61 8.60 -10.83
CA HIS A 48 -16.97 8.93 -11.21
C HIS A 48 -17.90 7.80 -10.78
N TYR A 49 -18.71 8.04 -9.75
CA TYR A 49 -19.71 7.07 -9.30
C TYR A 49 -20.98 7.23 -10.13
N LEU A 50 -21.48 6.12 -10.68
CA LEU A 50 -22.76 6.07 -11.39
C LEU A 50 -23.97 6.01 -10.44
N THR A 51 -23.74 5.89 -9.14
CA THR A 51 -24.80 5.76 -8.14
C THR A 51 -25.18 7.12 -7.57
N SER A 52 -26.39 7.59 -7.86
CA SER A 52 -27.03 8.64 -7.07
C SER A 52 -27.72 7.98 -5.88
N GLY A 53 -27.11 8.04 -4.69
CA GLY A 53 -27.82 7.66 -3.47
C GLY A 53 -29.00 8.61 -3.26
N SER A 54 -30.22 8.06 -3.17
CA SER A 54 -31.40 8.83 -2.81
C SER A 54 -31.29 9.26 -1.34
N ASP A 55 -31.24 10.57 -1.14
CA ASP A 55 -31.73 11.29 0.05
C ASP A 55 -30.99 11.23 1.39
N GLN A 56 -29.76 10.71 1.51
CA GLN A 56 -28.93 11.04 2.68
C GLN A 56 -27.46 11.32 2.32
N THR A 57 -27.14 12.61 2.27
CA THR A 57 -25.94 13.22 2.87
C THR A 57 -24.57 12.61 2.58
N PHE A 58 -24.34 12.02 1.43
CA PHE A 58 -22.98 12.09 0.87
C PHE A 58 -22.77 13.53 0.44
N SER A 59 -21.92 14.29 1.15
CA SER A 59 -21.63 15.69 0.79
C SER A 59 -20.95 15.85 -0.59
N ASP A 60 -20.72 14.74 -1.29
CA ASP A 60 -20.28 14.66 -2.67
C ASP A 60 -21.47 14.74 -3.63
N GLU A 61 -22.07 15.92 -3.69
CA GLU A 61 -22.98 16.30 -4.77
C GLU A 61 -22.26 16.23 -6.13
N ARG A 62 -22.41 15.12 -6.87
CA ARG A 62 -22.26 15.02 -8.34
C ARG A 62 -20.92 15.42 -8.98
N THR A 63 -19.93 15.90 -8.22
CA THR A 63 -18.62 16.27 -8.74
C THR A 63 -17.68 15.08 -8.59
N GLY A 64 -17.20 14.54 -9.71
CA GLY A 64 -16.17 13.48 -9.68
C GLY A 64 -15.04 13.86 -8.74
N ASN A 65 -14.63 12.90 -7.90
CA ASN A 65 -13.59 13.12 -6.90
C ASN A 65 -12.24 13.03 -7.59
N TRP A 66 -11.59 14.17 -7.76
CA TRP A 66 -10.23 14.25 -8.25
C TRP A 66 -9.27 14.29 -7.06
N ALA A 67 -8.16 13.58 -7.18
CA ALA A 67 -7.04 13.66 -6.26
C ALA A 67 -5.73 13.66 -7.04
N VAL A 68 -4.75 14.37 -6.50
CA VAL A 68 -3.37 14.39 -7.00
C VAL A 68 -2.47 13.87 -5.93
N GLY A 69 -1.53 13.02 -6.33
CA GLY A 69 -0.60 12.39 -5.42
C GLY A 69 0.81 12.42 -5.96
N ALA A 70 1.75 12.20 -5.05
CA ALA A 70 3.15 12.04 -5.37
C ALA A 70 3.67 10.82 -4.61
N ARG A 71 4.49 10.02 -5.28
CA ARG A 71 5.20 8.90 -4.68
C ARG A 71 6.69 9.07 -4.97
N GLY A 72 7.51 8.79 -3.97
CA GLY A 72 8.95 8.83 -4.10
C GLY A 72 9.59 7.61 -3.47
N ASN A 73 10.57 7.05 -4.17
CA ASN A 73 11.51 6.10 -3.62
C ASN A 73 12.91 6.73 -3.64
N TRP A 74 13.63 6.66 -2.52
CA TRP A 74 15.00 7.12 -2.41
C TRP A 74 15.86 6.04 -1.77
N VAL A 75 16.99 5.74 -2.41
CA VAL A 75 17.98 4.76 -1.96
C VAL A 75 19.35 5.43 -1.99
N ALA A 76 19.94 5.57 -0.82
CA ALA A 76 21.32 6.01 -0.65
C ALA A 76 22.18 4.82 -0.22
N GLN A 77 23.11 4.41 -1.09
CA GLN A 77 23.96 3.26 -0.86
C GLN A 77 25.43 3.69 -0.68
N GLY A 78 25.98 3.44 0.51
CA GLY A 78 27.40 3.52 0.83
C GLY A 78 28.09 2.16 0.71
N SER A 79 29.34 2.08 1.16
CA SER A 79 30.13 0.84 1.15
C SER A 79 29.63 -0.19 2.17
N GLU A 80 29.18 0.27 3.34
CA GLU A 80 28.73 -0.56 4.46
C GLU A 80 27.25 -0.27 4.79
N LEU A 81 26.84 0.99 4.67
CA LEU A 81 25.52 1.45 5.07
C LEU A 81 24.61 1.74 3.87
N GLU A 82 23.35 1.32 3.95
CA GLU A 82 22.30 1.60 2.98
C GLU A 82 21.09 2.22 3.68
N PHE A 83 20.61 3.33 3.14
CA PHE A 83 19.39 3.99 3.57
C PHE A 83 18.32 3.90 2.48
N VAL A 84 17.10 3.54 2.87
CA VAL A 84 15.94 3.47 1.97
C VAL A 84 14.76 4.22 2.57
N LEU A 85 14.09 5.02 1.74
CA LEU A 85 12.83 5.69 2.02
C LEU A 85 11.87 5.50 0.83
N ASP A 86 10.70 4.91 1.06
CA ASP A 86 9.59 4.84 0.10
C ASP A 86 8.33 5.35 0.78
N GLY A 87 7.64 6.28 0.12
CA GLY A 87 6.42 6.84 0.62
C GLY A 87 5.63 7.57 -0.43
N ASP A 88 4.36 7.81 -0.12
CA ASP A 88 3.43 8.47 -0.99
C ASP A 88 2.46 9.38 -0.23
N VAL A 89 2.01 10.42 -0.92
CA VAL A 89 1.06 11.41 -0.42
C VAL A 89 -0.01 11.61 -1.47
N MET A 90 -1.25 11.80 -1.03
CA MET A 90 -2.38 12.08 -1.90
C MET A 90 -3.21 13.20 -1.30
N LEU A 91 -3.67 14.11 -2.16
CA LEU A 91 -4.47 15.27 -1.80
C LEU A 91 -5.64 15.42 -2.78
N GLY A 92 -6.85 15.50 -2.23
CA GLY A 92 -8.08 15.73 -2.93
C GLY A 92 -8.12 17.15 -3.49
N VAL A 93 -8.74 17.29 -4.66
CA VAL A 93 -8.89 18.57 -5.35
C VAL A 93 -10.36 18.98 -5.31
N ARG A 94 -10.62 20.28 -5.13
CA ARG A 94 -11.96 20.89 -5.03
C ARG A 94 -12.74 20.47 -3.79
N LYS A 95 -13.87 19.78 -3.95
CA LYS A 95 -14.76 19.34 -2.86
C LYS A 95 -14.32 18.02 -2.21
N SER A 96 -13.33 17.34 -2.80
CA SER A 96 -12.78 16.10 -2.24
C SER A 96 -11.92 16.40 -1.02
N ASN A 97 -12.31 15.87 0.14
CA ASN A 97 -11.50 15.89 1.37
C ASN A 97 -10.53 14.69 1.44
N TYR A 98 -10.36 13.95 0.35
CA TYR A 98 -9.49 12.78 0.30
C TYR A 98 -8.03 13.16 0.53
N ARG A 99 -7.43 12.77 1.63
CA ARG A 99 -6.02 13.04 1.88
C ARG A 99 -5.39 11.90 2.64
N TYR A 100 -4.16 11.55 2.27
CA TYR A 100 -3.38 10.62 3.06
C TYR A 100 -1.89 10.85 2.87
N PHE A 101 -1.12 10.35 3.83
CA PHE A 101 0.33 10.26 3.79
C PHE A 101 0.73 8.88 4.28
N ASN A 102 1.52 8.16 3.49
CA ASN A 102 1.97 6.82 3.82
C ASN A 102 3.49 6.73 3.64
N VAL A 103 4.17 6.17 4.64
CA VAL A 103 5.59 5.81 4.56
C VAL A 103 5.65 4.31 4.51
N ARG A 104 5.82 3.76 3.31
CA ARG A 104 5.81 2.32 3.06
C ARG A 104 7.04 1.64 3.63
N GLU A 105 8.20 2.23 3.36
CA GLU A 105 9.49 1.70 3.78
C GLU A 105 10.37 2.85 4.27
N PHE A 106 11.03 2.65 5.39
CA PHE A 106 12.07 3.52 5.92
C PHE A 106 13.06 2.62 6.67
N ARG A 107 14.22 2.35 6.10
CA ARG A 107 15.21 1.48 6.76
C ARG A 107 16.62 1.99 6.62
N LEU A 108 17.39 1.77 7.67
CA LEU A 108 18.83 1.84 7.66
C LEU A 108 19.38 0.42 7.73
N SER A 109 20.34 0.11 6.88
CA SER A 109 20.87 -1.24 6.73
C SER A 109 22.39 -1.21 6.78
N ASP A 110 22.96 -2.24 7.36
CA ASP A 110 24.41 -2.45 7.44
C ASP A 110 24.75 -3.81 6.83
N HIS A 111 25.79 -3.85 6.00
CA HIS A 111 26.18 -5.01 5.20
C HIS A 111 27.56 -5.49 5.61
N GLU A 112 27.63 -6.53 6.44
CA GLU A 112 28.90 -7.14 6.86
C GLU A 112 28.97 -8.61 6.44
N GLY A 113 29.54 -8.86 5.25
CA GLY A 113 29.76 -10.20 4.72
C GLY A 113 28.45 -10.99 4.50
N ALA A 114 28.27 -12.07 5.26
CA ALA A 114 27.09 -12.93 5.18
C ALA A 114 25.91 -12.45 6.05
N LEU A 115 26.16 -11.49 6.95
CA LEU A 115 25.19 -10.95 7.89
C LEU A 115 24.76 -9.56 7.40
N ARG A 116 23.45 -9.27 7.48
CA ARG A 116 22.90 -7.95 7.17
C ARG A 116 21.95 -7.52 8.28
N GLY A 117 22.24 -6.38 8.88
CA GLY A 117 21.38 -5.76 9.87
C GLY A 117 20.46 -4.75 9.21
N HIS A 118 19.20 -4.68 9.64
CA HIS A 118 18.30 -3.59 9.26
C HIS A 118 17.57 -3.06 10.49
N LEU A 119 17.36 -1.74 10.50
CA LEU A 119 16.60 -1.05 11.53
C LEU A 119 15.59 -0.10 10.87
N GLY A 120 14.35 -0.16 11.32
CA GLY A 120 13.28 0.74 10.87
C GLY A 120 12.05 -0.01 10.36
N ARG A 121 11.34 0.59 9.41
CA ARG A 121 10.20 0.02 8.70
C ARG A 121 10.68 -0.64 7.40
N LYS A 122 10.74 -1.97 7.35
CA LYS A 122 11.23 -2.73 6.18
C LYS A 122 10.10 -3.51 5.51
N LEU A 123 10.02 -3.43 4.19
CA LEU A 123 9.17 -4.31 3.39
C LEU A 123 9.91 -5.64 3.17
N HIS A 124 9.31 -6.76 3.54
CA HIS A 124 9.96 -8.08 3.40
C HIS A 124 8.97 -9.17 3.05
N ALA A 125 9.04 -9.72 1.83
CA ALA A 125 8.10 -10.75 1.36
C ALA A 125 8.25 -12.07 2.13
N TRP A 126 7.57 -12.19 3.27
CA TRP A 126 7.55 -13.40 4.11
C TRP A 126 6.93 -14.58 3.38
N ASN A 127 5.92 -14.30 2.56
CA ASN A 127 5.22 -15.26 1.75
C ASN A 127 4.79 -14.60 0.44
N GLU A 128 5.29 -15.10 -0.69
CA GLU A 128 4.93 -14.59 -2.01
C GLU A 128 3.44 -14.76 -2.30
N LEU A 129 2.78 -15.79 -1.76
CA LEU A 129 1.34 -16.00 -1.92
C LEU A 129 0.53 -14.94 -1.16
N ASP A 130 0.94 -14.59 0.06
CA ASP A 130 0.32 -13.52 0.85
C ASP A 130 0.40 -12.18 0.10
N SER A 131 1.56 -11.89 -0.47
CA SER A 131 1.83 -10.68 -1.25
C SER A 131 1.02 -10.65 -2.55
N TRP A 132 1.03 -11.76 -3.31
CA TRP A 132 0.34 -11.88 -4.59
C TRP A 132 -1.17 -11.66 -4.46
N TRP A 133 -1.79 -12.26 -3.45
CA TRP A 133 -3.22 -12.14 -3.20
C TRP A 133 -3.56 -10.98 -2.26
N SER A 134 -2.54 -10.22 -1.83
CA SER A 134 -2.65 -9.13 -0.89
C SER A 134 -3.48 -9.51 0.35
N LEU A 135 -3.27 -10.71 0.93
CA LEU A 135 -4.12 -11.20 2.01
C LEU A 135 -3.89 -10.45 3.33
N GLY A 136 -2.67 -9.93 3.54
CA GLY A 136 -2.30 -9.16 4.73
C GLY A 136 -2.14 -10.02 5.98
N MET A 137 -1.81 -11.30 5.83
CA MET A 137 -1.65 -12.21 6.98
C MET A 137 -0.34 -11.96 7.74
N PHE A 138 0.74 -11.61 7.03
CA PHE A 138 2.05 -11.42 7.63
C PHE A 138 2.57 -9.98 7.56
N GLN A 139 2.16 -9.23 6.53
CA GLN A 139 2.52 -7.83 6.38
C GLN A 139 1.30 -6.92 6.56
N PRO A 140 1.48 -5.77 7.23
CA PRO A 140 0.42 -4.78 7.30
C PRO A 140 0.17 -4.17 5.92
N ARG A 141 -1.08 -3.83 5.63
CA ARG A 141 -1.48 -3.14 4.41
C ARG A 141 -1.93 -1.71 4.69
N PHE A 142 -1.79 -0.87 3.69
CA PHE A 142 -2.37 0.45 3.58
C PHE A 142 -3.58 0.36 2.64
N ARG A 143 -4.78 0.49 3.20
CA ARG A 143 -6.06 0.23 2.50
C ARG A 143 -6.90 1.49 2.40
N TRP A 144 -6.25 2.63 2.26
CA TRP A 144 -6.93 3.92 2.15
C TRP A 144 -7.67 4.06 0.80
N ASP A 145 -7.06 3.47 -0.23
CA ASP A 145 -7.67 3.13 -1.51
C ASP A 145 -7.98 1.62 -1.52
N TYR A 146 -9.26 1.25 -1.66
CA TYR A 146 -9.64 -0.17 -1.67
C TYR A 146 -9.26 -0.86 -2.99
N LEU A 147 -9.12 -0.10 -4.09
CA LEU A 147 -8.77 -0.67 -5.39
C LEU A 147 -7.26 -0.71 -5.62
N ASP A 148 -6.50 0.14 -4.94
CA ASP A 148 -5.03 0.18 -4.99
C ASP A 148 -4.48 -0.02 -3.57
N GLU A 149 -4.72 -1.21 -3.00
CA GLU A 149 -4.16 -1.56 -1.70
C GLU A 149 -2.64 -1.69 -1.82
N VAL A 150 -1.92 -1.16 -0.82
CA VAL A 150 -0.46 -1.13 -0.86
C VAL A 150 0.13 -1.81 0.36
N GLU A 151 1.12 -2.68 0.16
CA GLU A 151 1.86 -3.29 1.26
C GLU A 151 2.71 -2.27 2.01
N ASN A 152 2.76 -2.44 3.32
CA ASN A 152 3.48 -1.58 4.24
C ASN A 152 4.53 -2.39 5.00
N GLY A 153 5.71 -1.79 5.19
CA GLY A 153 6.80 -2.45 5.89
C GLY A 153 6.49 -2.69 7.36
N LEU A 154 7.10 -3.73 7.92
CA LEU A 154 7.09 -4.01 9.35
C LEU A 154 8.12 -3.10 10.04
N PHE A 155 7.71 -2.47 11.14
CA PHE A 155 8.65 -1.73 11.98
C PHE A 155 9.39 -2.68 12.92
N GLY A 156 10.71 -2.55 13.03
CA GLY A 156 11.52 -3.33 13.96
C GLY A 156 13.01 -3.39 13.59
N ALA A 157 13.68 -4.37 14.18
CA ALA A 157 15.04 -4.77 13.85
C ALA A 157 14.99 -6.12 13.10
N PHE A 158 15.81 -6.22 12.05
CA PHE A 158 15.90 -7.40 11.20
C PHE A 158 17.35 -7.84 11.10
N LEU A 159 17.58 -9.14 11.15
CA LEU A 159 18.90 -9.73 10.97
C LEU A 159 18.80 -10.82 9.91
N GLU A 160 19.43 -10.59 8.78
CA GLU A 160 19.48 -11.53 7.67
C GLU A 160 20.83 -12.22 7.62
N TRP A 161 20.82 -13.55 7.54
CA TRP A 161 22.02 -14.35 7.33
C TRP A 161 21.86 -15.17 6.06
N ARG A 162 22.77 -14.94 5.11
CA ARG A 162 22.73 -15.60 3.79
C ARG A 162 24.04 -16.32 3.52
N GLN A 163 23.98 -17.65 3.41
CA GLN A 163 25.14 -18.49 3.08
C GLN A 163 24.75 -19.57 2.05
N GLY A 164 25.25 -19.43 0.82
CA GLY A 164 24.92 -20.34 -0.28
C GLY A 164 23.40 -20.33 -0.58
N PRO A 165 22.71 -21.48 -0.54
CA PRO A 165 21.26 -21.55 -0.78
C PRO A 165 20.42 -21.17 0.44
N TRP A 166 21.04 -21.02 1.62
CA TRP A 166 20.32 -20.74 2.86
C TRP A 166 20.14 -19.24 3.08
N ASN A 167 18.94 -18.85 3.49
CA ASN A 167 18.59 -17.51 3.91
C ASN A 167 17.76 -17.59 5.20
N LEU A 168 18.29 -17.08 6.30
CA LEU A 168 17.59 -17.00 7.58
C LEU A 168 17.32 -15.53 7.90
N LEU A 169 16.10 -15.23 8.33
CA LEU A 169 15.69 -13.90 8.78
C LEU A 169 15.22 -13.98 10.23
N GLY A 170 15.89 -13.24 11.10
CA GLY A 170 15.40 -12.90 12.44
C GLY A 170 14.69 -11.56 12.41
N TYR A 171 13.54 -11.46 13.09
CA TYR A 171 12.78 -10.23 13.25
C TYR A 171 12.38 -10.02 14.70
N ALA A 172 12.55 -8.80 15.20
CA ALA A 172 12.07 -8.38 16.50
C ALA A 172 11.49 -6.97 16.41
N THR A 173 10.38 -6.73 17.09
CA THR A 173 9.79 -5.40 17.17
C THR A 173 9.30 -5.08 18.58
N ALA A 174 9.43 -3.82 18.96
CA ALA A 174 8.82 -3.26 20.16
C ALA A 174 7.44 -2.63 19.86
N VAL A 175 7.16 -2.29 18.60
CA VAL A 175 5.95 -1.58 18.18
C VAL A 175 5.36 -2.28 16.95
N SER A 176 4.15 -2.79 17.10
CA SER A 176 3.37 -3.29 15.98
C SER A 176 2.47 -2.16 15.46
N ILE A 177 2.75 -1.71 14.23
CA ILE A 177 1.85 -0.78 13.52
C ILE A 177 0.86 -1.67 12.75
N PRO A 178 -0.44 -1.67 13.12
CA PRO A 178 -1.43 -2.51 12.47
C PRO A 178 -1.69 -2.06 11.02
N GLU A 179 -2.49 -2.84 10.31
CA GLU A 179 -3.05 -2.40 9.03
C GLU A 179 -3.73 -1.03 9.17
N GLN A 180 -3.46 -0.14 8.21
CA GLN A 180 -4.08 1.18 8.16
C GLN A 180 -5.27 1.09 7.22
N GLY A 181 -6.47 1.06 7.81
CA GLY A 181 -7.73 0.94 7.11
C GLY A 181 -8.29 2.30 6.66
N ALA A 182 -9.58 2.27 6.32
CA ALA A 182 -10.32 3.42 5.88
C ALA A 182 -10.33 4.58 6.90
N PRO A 183 -10.24 5.84 6.45
CA PRO A 183 -10.33 7.00 7.33
C PRO A 183 -11.77 7.30 7.74
N PHE A 184 -12.22 6.65 8.80
CA PHE A 184 -13.47 7.02 9.46
C PHE A 184 -13.21 8.03 10.57
N GLU A 185 -13.94 9.13 10.53
CA GLU A 185 -14.01 10.12 11.59
C GLU A 185 -15.37 9.96 12.30
N LEU A 186 -15.35 9.66 13.60
CA LEU A 186 -16.55 9.63 14.43
C LEU A 186 -16.73 11.00 15.07
N THR A 187 -17.86 11.64 14.80
CA THR A 187 -18.24 12.89 15.48
C THR A 187 -18.75 12.61 16.89
N ASP A 188 -18.74 13.62 17.77
CA ASP A 188 -19.23 13.50 19.16
C ASP A 188 -20.70 13.05 19.24
N ASN A 189 -21.47 13.37 18.20
CA ASN A 189 -22.84 12.91 18.06
C ASN A 189 -22.95 11.46 17.62
N GLY A 190 -21.84 10.73 17.47
CA GLY A 190 -21.70 9.36 16.97
C GLY A 190 -22.11 9.16 15.51
N ASP A 191 -22.14 10.22 14.72
CA ASP A 191 -22.22 10.12 13.27
C ASP A 191 -20.84 9.80 12.71
N CYS A 192 -20.80 8.85 11.77
CA CYS A 192 -19.60 8.49 11.04
C CYS A 192 -19.47 9.38 9.80
N ASN A 193 -18.26 9.88 9.56
CA ASN A 193 -17.88 10.52 8.32
C ASN A 193 -16.64 9.82 7.74
N THR A 194 -16.49 9.83 6.41
CA THR A 194 -15.31 9.27 5.73
C THR A 194 -14.82 10.23 4.68
N THR A 195 -13.51 10.43 4.64
CA THR A 195 -12.86 11.22 3.58
C THR A 195 -12.51 10.38 2.36
N SER A 196 -12.55 9.04 2.49
CA SER A 196 -12.25 8.13 1.40
C SER A 196 -13.50 7.85 0.56
N PRO A 197 -13.39 7.94 -0.78
CA PRO A 197 -14.52 7.72 -1.66
C PRO A 197 -14.82 6.22 -1.87
N TRP A 198 -13.97 5.34 -1.34
CA TRP A 198 -14.08 3.89 -1.44
C TRP A 198 -14.81 3.26 -0.26
N PHE A 199 -15.03 4.04 0.79
CA PHE A 199 -15.69 3.58 1.99
C PHE A 199 -16.94 4.41 2.22
N SER A 200 -17.97 3.77 2.76
CA SER A 200 -19.19 4.44 3.18
C SER A 200 -19.40 4.15 4.66
N CYS A 201 -19.92 5.15 5.37
CA CYS A 201 -20.32 4.95 6.75
C CYS A 201 -21.56 4.06 6.81
N PRO A 202 -21.64 3.14 7.78
CA PRO A 202 -22.88 2.42 8.04
C PRO A 202 -23.97 3.42 8.42
N ASN A 203 -25.22 3.08 8.10
CA ASN A 203 -26.34 3.92 8.49
C ASN A 203 -26.40 4.01 10.03
N SER A 204 -26.45 5.21 10.59
CA SER A 204 -26.54 5.44 12.04
C SER A 204 -27.96 5.18 12.58
N GLN A 205 -28.92 4.90 11.70
CA GLN A 205 -30.31 4.66 12.05
C GLN A 205 -30.87 3.44 11.32
N ILE A 206 -31.70 2.68 12.02
CA ILE A 206 -32.53 1.62 11.44
C ILE A 206 -34.00 1.94 11.73
N SER A 207 -34.89 1.70 10.77
CA SER A 207 -36.33 1.86 11.00
C SER A 207 -36.86 0.64 11.75
N LEU A 208 -37.20 0.81 13.02
CA LEU A 208 -37.88 -0.20 13.84
C LEU A 208 -39.30 0.29 14.12
N PHE A 209 -40.31 -0.52 13.79
CA PHE A 209 -41.73 -0.16 13.97
C PHE A 209 -42.13 1.16 13.30
N ASN A 210 -41.55 1.44 12.12
CA ASN A 210 -41.78 2.69 11.37
C ASN A 210 -41.29 3.95 12.10
N GLN A 211 -40.37 3.81 13.06
CA GLN A 211 -39.69 4.89 13.75
C GLN A 211 -38.17 4.79 13.53
N PRO A 212 -37.49 5.89 13.16
CA PRO A 212 -36.04 5.90 13.06
C PRO A 212 -35.45 5.68 14.45
N THR A 213 -34.76 4.56 14.63
CA THR A 213 -34.10 4.18 15.88
C THR A 213 -32.60 4.16 15.64
N ARG A 214 -31.87 4.82 16.53
CA ARG A 214 -30.40 4.87 16.47
C ARG A 214 -29.79 3.53 16.86
N VAL A 215 -28.78 3.09 16.12
CA VAL A 215 -28.01 1.85 16.39
C VAL A 215 -26.81 2.16 17.29
#